data_AF-A0A836RMD2-F1
#
_entry.id   AF-A0A836RMD2-F1
#
_cell.length_a   1.000
_cell.length_b   1.000
_cell.length_c   1.000
_cell.angle_alpha   90.00
_cell.angle_beta   90.00
_cell.angle_gamma   90.00
#
_symmetry.space_group_name_H-M   'P 1'
#
loop_
_entity.id
_entity.type
_entity.pdbx_description
1 polymer ?
#
loop_
_entity_poly.entity_id
_entity_poly.type
_entity_poly.pdbx_seq_one_letter_code
_entity_poly.pdbx_strand_id
1 'polypeptide(L)'
;MLRNPLEAAASLSARDRFPTARSLALWLRYTLEAERNSRSIPRTFVSYAELLVSWRSFLKRIAEDLDTECPPISSRTQLELDRFLSPALYHHRVDDAEVCDQSVTPWVAETYKALRRLRQDPYAFDACRQLDRIASELDKASALFEPALIAFEDALSTKHKLLEKERSAAECARRELEKERALAQSTAQELQKQLKLVQQQRAELHRLVDQLAREEERHARLQVELQSARSALQCVYASKSWRYTAPCRYVAQSIRRVAAAVRARSARNGKTQEPSTEANWNDLLEDRDGQLCVFAHYDPDDDIREYVFYYLERL
;
A
#
# COMPACT_ATOMS: atom_id res chain seq x y z
N MET A 1 15.72 2.31 51.49
CA MET A 1 15.16 3.65 51.22
C MET A 1 13.64 3.54 51.20
N LEU A 2 12.95 4.32 52.03
CA LEU A 2 11.49 4.40 52.08
C LEU A 2 10.97 5.35 51.01
N ARG A 3 9.95 4.89 50.30
CA ARG A 3 9.07 5.71 49.47
C ARG A 3 7.63 5.38 49.85
N ASN A 4 6.77 6.40 49.81
CA ASN A 4 5.34 6.19 50.03
C ASN A 4 4.80 5.22 48.94
N PRO A 5 4.01 4.20 49.33
CA PRO A 5 3.56 3.15 48.42
C PRO A 5 2.70 3.68 47.26
N LEU A 6 1.90 4.73 47.50
CA LEU A 6 1.07 5.35 46.46
C LEU A 6 1.93 6.10 45.43
N GLU A 7 2.99 6.77 45.87
CA GLU A 7 3.96 7.41 44.95
C GLU A 7 4.72 6.38 44.12
N ALA A 8 5.10 5.26 44.74
CA ALA A 8 5.74 4.16 44.05
C ALA A 8 4.79 3.55 43.01
N ALA A 9 3.51 3.37 43.36
CA ALA A 9 2.51 2.85 42.44
C ALA A 9 2.23 3.80 41.27
N ALA A 10 2.10 5.11 41.53
CA ALA A 10 1.94 6.13 40.50
C ALA A 10 3.14 6.15 39.55
N SER A 11 4.36 6.06 40.09
CA SER A 11 5.60 6.00 39.30
C SER A 11 5.65 4.77 38.39
N LEU A 12 5.28 3.59 38.88
CA LEU A 12 5.22 2.35 38.08
C LEU A 12 4.10 2.38 37.05
N SER A 13 2.98 3.03 37.35
CA SER A 13 1.90 3.23 36.40
C SER A 13 2.34 4.12 35.22
N ALA A 14 3.02 5.24 35.52
CA ALA A 14 3.53 6.14 34.49
C ALA A 14 4.60 5.49 33.60
N ARG A 15 5.51 4.70 34.19
CA ARG A 15 6.62 4.07 33.47
C ARG A 15 6.22 2.79 32.74
N ASP A 16 5.59 1.85 33.45
CA ASP A 16 5.38 0.47 32.99
C ASP A 16 3.92 0.18 32.64
N ARG A 17 3.02 1.16 32.80
CA ARG A 17 1.55 1.00 32.66
C ARG A 17 0.98 -0.09 33.57
N PHE A 18 1.62 -0.31 34.71
CA PHE A 18 1.14 -1.28 35.69
C PHE A 18 -0.14 -0.76 36.38
N PRO A 19 -1.15 -1.62 36.55
CA PRO A 19 -2.28 -1.32 37.42
C PRO A 19 -1.82 -1.07 38.85
N THR A 20 -2.46 -0.13 39.56
CA THR A 20 -2.11 0.24 40.94
C THR A 20 -2.02 -0.96 41.86
N ALA A 21 -2.97 -1.90 41.79
CA ALA A 21 -2.99 -3.10 42.62
C ALA A 21 -1.72 -3.97 42.44
N ARG A 22 -1.26 -4.14 41.18
CA ARG A 22 -0.01 -4.86 40.87
C ARG A 22 1.19 -4.14 41.47
N SER A 23 1.27 -2.83 41.27
CA SER A 23 2.37 -2.02 41.77
C SER A 23 2.46 -2.02 43.31
N LEU A 24 1.33 -1.97 44.00
CA LEU A 24 1.27 -2.04 45.47
C LEU A 24 1.68 -3.42 46.00
N ALA A 25 1.21 -4.51 45.36
CA ALA A 25 1.64 -5.86 45.72
C ALA A 25 3.15 -6.06 45.54
N LEU A 26 3.69 -5.53 44.43
CA LEU A 26 5.12 -5.57 44.13
C LEU A 26 5.92 -4.78 45.18
N TRP A 27 5.49 -3.56 45.49
CA TRP A 27 6.10 -2.73 46.54
C TRP A 27 6.09 -3.44 47.89
N LEU A 28 4.98 -4.05 48.28
CA LEU A 28 4.84 -4.76 49.55
C LEU A 28 5.83 -5.93 49.64
N ARG A 29 5.85 -6.79 48.62
CA ARG A 29 6.73 -7.97 48.55
C ARG A 29 8.21 -7.56 48.64
N TYR A 30 8.66 -6.65 47.79
CA TYR A 30 10.06 -6.21 47.79
C TYR A 30 10.47 -5.55 49.10
N THR A 31 9.57 -4.75 49.71
CA THR A 31 9.94 -4.01 50.91
C THR A 31 10.06 -4.93 52.13
N LEU A 32 9.17 -5.92 52.24
CA LEU A 32 9.25 -6.96 53.28
C LEU A 32 10.54 -7.78 53.14
N GLU A 33 10.89 -8.19 51.92
CA GLU A 33 12.12 -8.96 51.66
C GLU A 33 13.37 -8.13 51.93
N ALA A 34 13.41 -6.88 51.47
CA ALA A 34 14.54 -5.98 51.69
C ALA A 34 14.76 -5.72 53.19
N GLU A 35 13.68 -5.48 53.93
CA GLU A 35 13.78 -5.30 55.38
C GLU A 35 14.30 -6.57 56.06
N ARG A 36 13.68 -7.73 55.81
CA ARG A 36 14.06 -9.00 56.42
C ARG A 36 15.52 -9.38 56.15
N ASN A 37 15.97 -9.25 54.90
CA ASN A 37 17.32 -9.63 54.48
C ASN A 37 18.39 -8.59 54.88
N SER A 38 17.99 -7.41 55.38
CA SER A 38 18.92 -6.40 55.89
C SER A 38 19.25 -6.56 57.38
N ARG A 39 18.50 -7.37 58.14
CA ARG A 39 18.58 -7.43 59.61
C ARG A 39 19.95 -7.86 60.15
N SER A 40 20.71 -8.64 59.39
CA SER A 40 22.01 -9.18 59.80
C SER A 40 23.20 -8.29 59.44
N ILE A 41 22.97 -7.12 58.85
CA ILE A 41 24.01 -6.17 58.45
C ILE A 41 23.69 -4.78 59.00
N PRO A 42 24.70 -3.92 59.20
CA PRO A 42 24.47 -2.51 59.52
C PRO A 42 23.50 -1.90 58.51
N ARG A 43 22.44 -1.25 59.00
CA ARG A 43 21.34 -0.77 58.18
C ARG A 43 20.84 0.59 58.63
N THR A 44 20.40 1.38 57.66
CA THR A 44 19.76 2.67 57.87
C THR A 44 18.51 2.77 57.01
N PHE A 45 17.46 3.37 57.58
CA PHE A 45 16.22 3.65 56.87
C PHE A 45 16.13 5.13 56.59
N VAL A 46 16.16 5.47 55.30
CA VAL A 46 16.15 6.85 54.84
C VAL A 46 14.99 7.08 53.88
N SER A 47 14.41 8.28 53.87
CA SER A 47 13.25 8.62 53.02
C SER A 47 13.69 9.33 51.73
N TYR A 48 13.01 9.03 50.62
CA TYR A 48 13.20 9.78 49.37
C TYR A 48 12.79 11.25 49.50
N ALA A 49 11.71 11.53 50.23
CA ALA A 49 11.31 12.91 50.49
C ALA A 49 12.41 13.69 51.25
N GLU A 50 13.10 13.03 52.20
CA GLU A 50 14.18 13.65 52.97
C GLU A 50 15.41 13.92 52.11
N LEU A 51 15.78 12.99 51.22
CA LEU A 51 16.89 13.18 50.29
C LEU A 51 16.72 14.47 49.47
N LEU A 52 15.50 14.74 48.99
CA LEU A 52 15.19 15.90 48.16
C LEU A 52 15.06 17.21 48.95
N VAL A 53 14.78 17.13 50.27
CA VAL A 53 14.66 18.31 51.14
C VAL A 53 15.99 18.69 51.76
N SER A 54 16.75 17.72 52.28
CA SER A 54 18.06 17.93 52.91
C SER A 54 18.98 16.74 52.70
N TRP A 55 19.63 16.69 51.53
CA TRP A 55 20.59 15.63 51.21
C TRP A 55 21.80 15.62 52.18
N ARG A 56 22.15 16.76 52.78
CA ARG A 56 23.25 16.86 53.77
C ARG A 56 22.92 16.09 55.04
N SER A 57 21.74 16.33 55.61
CA SER A 57 21.27 15.60 56.80
C SER A 57 21.10 14.11 56.51
N PHE A 58 20.60 13.79 55.31
CA PHE A 58 20.48 12.42 54.82
C PHE A 58 21.83 11.68 54.79
N LEU A 59 22.88 12.26 54.18
CA LEU A 59 24.20 11.64 54.12
C LEU A 59 24.86 11.51 55.49
N LYS A 60 24.75 12.55 56.33
CA LYS A 60 25.28 12.52 57.69
C LYS A 60 24.67 11.37 58.50
N ARG A 61 23.35 11.19 58.42
CA ARG A 61 22.66 10.10 59.09
C ARG A 61 23.13 8.73 58.59
N ILE A 62 23.32 8.55 57.28
CA ILE A 62 23.82 7.28 56.73
C ILE A 62 25.21 6.98 57.28
N ALA A 63 26.09 7.98 57.31
CA ALA A 63 27.44 7.86 57.84
C ALA A 63 27.42 7.42 59.32
N GLU A 64 26.60 8.06 60.14
CA GLU A 64 26.41 7.74 61.56
C GLU A 64 25.81 6.34 61.77
N ASP A 65 24.72 6.00 61.09
CA ASP A 65 24.01 4.73 61.26
C ASP A 65 24.85 3.52 60.80
N LEU A 66 25.76 3.71 59.83
CA LEU A 66 26.58 2.65 59.26
C LEU A 66 28.00 2.60 59.84
N ASP A 67 28.34 3.49 60.79
CA ASP A 67 29.70 3.65 61.34
C ASP A 67 30.75 3.84 60.23
N THR A 68 30.45 4.76 59.30
CA THR A 68 31.31 5.06 58.14
C THR A 68 31.61 6.55 58.06
N GLU A 69 32.77 6.89 57.49
CA GLU A 69 33.14 8.29 57.26
C GLU A 69 32.49 8.83 55.98
N CYS A 70 31.83 9.97 56.06
CA CYS A 70 31.39 10.70 54.87
C CYS A 70 32.61 11.41 54.26
N PRO A 71 32.94 11.19 52.98
CA PRO A 71 34.07 11.86 52.35
C PRO A 71 33.86 13.38 52.33
N PRO A 72 34.93 14.18 52.42
CA PRO A 72 34.82 15.63 52.37
C PRO A 72 34.28 16.08 51.00
N ILE A 73 33.15 16.79 51.01
CA ILE A 73 32.49 17.29 49.79
C ILE A 73 32.86 18.76 49.57
N SER A 74 33.55 19.03 48.45
CA SER A 74 33.96 20.39 48.08
C SER A 74 32.76 21.33 47.90
N SER A 75 32.92 22.63 48.15
CA SER A 75 31.84 23.62 47.99
C SER A 75 31.25 23.64 46.58
N ARG A 76 32.07 23.37 45.55
CA ARG A 76 31.61 23.25 44.16
C ARG A 76 30.67 22.05 43.99
N THR A 77 31.06 20.89 44.51
CA THR A 77 30.23 19.66 44.45
C THR A 77 28.93 19.84 45.22
N GLN A 78 28.96 20.54 46.37
CA GLN A 78 27.74 20.85 47.11
C GLN A 78 26.75 21.68 46.27
N LEU A 79 27.23 22.70 45.56
CA LEU A 79 26.40 23.53 44.69
C LEU A 79 25.84 22.73 43.49
N GLU A 80 26.66 21.84 42.91
CA GLU A 80 26.22 20.93 41.85
C GLU A 80 25.13 19.96 42.34
N LEU A 81 25.27 19.43 43.55
CA LEU A 81 24.28 18.55 44.19
C LEU A 81 22.98 19.28 44.56
N ASP A 82 23.07 20.51 45.07
CA ASP A 82 21.89 21.35 45.37
C ASP A 82 21.09 21.63 44.09
N ARG A 83 21.76 21.83 42.95
CA ARG A 83 21.10 22.01 41.64
C ARG A 83 20.53 20.70 41.10
N PHE A 84 21.24 19.58 41.29
CA PHE A 84 20.84 18.28 40.78
C PHE A 84 19.64 17.69 41.55
N LEU A 85 19.67 17.71 42.88
CA LEU A 85 18.62 17.19 43.77
C LEU A 85 17.48 18.22 43.96
N SER A 86 17.07 18.86 42.87
CA SER A 86 16.03 19.89 42.90
C SER A 86 14.68 19.30 43.35
N PRO A 87 13.97 19.95 44.29
CA PRO A 87 12.61 19.55 44.67
C PRO A 87 11.62 19.48 43.50
N ALA A 88 11.91 20.17 42.39
CA ALA A 88 11.11 20.12 41.16
C ALA A 88 11.09 18.73 40.50
N LEU A 89 12.04 17.85 40.83
CA LEU A 89 12.10 16.46 40.39
C LEU A 89 11.27 15.51 41.28
N TYR A 90 10.66 16.03 42.36
CA TYR A 90 9.81 15.22 43.23
C TYR A 90 8.42 15.01 42.61
N HIS A 91 8.33 14.07 41.68
CA HIS A 91 7.08 13.72 41.02
C HIS A 91 6.20 12.82 41.91
N HIS A 92 4.88 13.04 41.85
CA HIS A 92 3.84 12.27 42.55
C HIS A 92 3.89 12.35 44.07
N ARG A 93 3.90 13.55 44.64
CA ARG A 93 3.86 13.74 46.10
C ARG A 93 2.49 13.36 46.67
N VAL A 94 2.47 12.42 47.58
CA VAL A 94 1.24 11.96 48.26
C VAL A 94 1.40 12.13 49.77
N ASP A 95 0.36 12.60 50.45
CA ASP A 95 0.40 12.73 51.92
C ASP A 95 0.50 11.35 52.58
N ASP A 96 1.31 11.23 53.64
CA ASP A 96 1.41 10.02 54.44
C ASP A 96 0.04 9.63 55.04
N ALA A 97 -0.86 10.60 55.25
CA ALA A 97 -2.23 10.38 55.71
C ALA A 97 -3.08 9.58 54.71
N GLU A 98 -2.87 9.75 53.40
CA GLU A 98 -3.66 9.06 52.35
C GLU A 98 -3.37 7.56 52.29
N VAL A 99 -2.17 7.13 52.71
CA VAL A 99 -1.79 5.71 52.83
C VAL A 99 -2.49 5.06 54.02
N CYS A 100 -2.90 5.84 55.02
CA CYS A 100 -3.60 5.34 56.19
C CYS A 100 -5.13 5.34 56.02
N ASP A 101 -5.63 5.83 54.88
CA ASP A 101 -7.05 5.86 54.51
C ASP A 101 -7.44 4.65 53.63
N GLN A 102 -8.74 4.45 53.38
CA GLN A 102 -9.36 3.26 52.75
C GLN A 102 -8.91 2.92 51.32
N SER A 103 -7.95 3.65 50.74
CA SER A 103 -7.49 3.50 49.36
C SER A 103 -6.48 2.37 49.15
N VAL A 104 -5.88 1.83 50.22
CA VAL A 104 -4.88 0.75 50.16
C VAL A 104 -5.26 -0.43 51.05
N THR A 105 -4.73 -1.61 50.72
CA THR A 105 -4.91 -2.81 51.55
C THR A 105 -4.28 -2.62 52.93
N PRO A 106 -4.87 -3.17 54.02
CA PRO A 106 -4.32 -3.05 55.37
C PRO A 106 -2.84 -3.42 55.49
N TRP A 107 -2.39 -4.50 54.82
CA TRP A 107 -0.98 -4.90 54.80
C TRP A 107 -0.04 -3.81 54.29
N VAL A 108 -0.41 -3.06 53.24
CA VAL A 108 0.42 -1.98 52.70
C VAL A 108 0.52 -0.83 53.70
N ALA A 109 -0.61 -0.41 54.27
CA ALA A 109 -0.64 0.67 55.26
C ALA A 109 0.16 0.32 56.52
N GLU A 110 -0.04 -0.90 57.03
CA GLU A 110 0.66 -1.42 58.21
C GLU A 110 2.17 -1.58 57.96
N THR A 111 2.57 -2.11 56.81
CA THR A 111 3.98 -2.19 56.42
C THR A 111 4.60 -0.79 56.33
N TYR A 112 3.92 0.17 55.70
CA TYR A 112 4.41 1.54 55.61
C TYR A 112 4.59 2.18 57.00
N LYS A 113 3.62 1.99 57.90
CA LYS A 113 3.69 2.46 59.28
C LYS A 113 4.86 1.82 60.05
N ALA A 114 5.05 0.51 59.95
CA ALA A 114 6.16 -0.20 60.58
C ALA A 114 7.52 0.26 60.05
N LEU A 115 7.65 0.51 58.74
CA LEU A 115 8.86 1.06 58.14
C LEU A 115 9.17 2.49 58.62
N ARG A 116 8.14 3.32 58.83
CA ARG A 116 8.32 4.65 59.44
C ARG A 116 8.79 4.55 60.89
N ARG A 117 8.34 3.54 61.63
CA ARG A 117 8.87 3.21 62.97
C ARG A 117 10.33 2.79 62.90
N LEU A 118 10.71 1.93 61.94
CA LEU A 118 12.10 1.51 61.70
C LEU A 118 13.03 2.66 61.27
N ARG A 119 12.49 3.71 60.66
CA ARG A 119 13.25 4.94 60.40
C ARG A 119 13.65 5.68 61.68
N GLN A 120 12.87 5.60 62.75
CA GLN A 120 13.23 6.20 64.03
C GLN A 120 14.18 5.30 64.82
N ASP A 121 13.98 3.99 64.73
CA ASP A 121 14.75 2.98 65.43
C ASP A 121 14.94 1.78 64.48
N PRO A 122 16.11 1.65 63.82
CA PRO A 122 16.36 0.61 62.83
C PRO A 122 16.23 -0.83 63.35
N TYR A 123 16.14 -1.03 64.67
CA TYR A 123 16.05 -2.34 65.29
C TYR A 123 14.78 -2.50 66.15
N ALA A 124 13.78 -1.63 65.97
CA ALA A 124 12.51 -1.68 66.69
C ALA A 124 11.85 -3.07 66.58
N PHE A 125 11.80 -3.79 67.71
CA PHE A 125 11.34 -5.18 67.75
C PHE A 125 9.86 -5.33 67.36
N ASP A 126 9.02 -4.40 67.79
CA ASP A 126 7.58 -4.36 67.48
C ASP A 126 7.33 -4.21 65.97
N ALA A 127 8.08 -3.31 65.31
CA ALA A 127 7.97 -3.10 63.88
C ALA A 127 8.46 -4.33 63.09
N CYS A 128 9.62 -4.90 63.44
CA CYS A 128 10.14 -6.12 62.82
C CYS A 128 9.14 -7.28 62.94
N ARG A 129 8.57 -7.49 64.14
CA ARG A 129 7.55 -8.53 64.37
C ARG A 129 6.29 -8.30 63.53
N GLN A 130 5.85 -7.06 63.38
CA GLN A 130 4.69 -6.75 62.53
C GLN A 130 4.97 -7.08 61.06
N LEU A 131 6.16 -6.73 60.55
CA LEU A 131 6.56 -7.07 59.18
C LEU A 131 6.67 -8.58 58.97
N ASP A 132 7.21 -9.33 59.94
CA ASP A 132 7.28 -10.80 59.87
C ASP A 132 5.89 -11.45 59.81
N ARG A 133 4.95 -10.93 60.59
CA ARG A 133 3.56 -11.39 60.55
C ARG A 133 2.95 -11.16 59.16
N ILE A 134 3.07 -9.94 58.62
CA ILE A 134 2.53 -9.60 57.30
C ILE A 134 3.18 -10.46 56.21
N ALA A 135 4.50 -10.65 56.26
CA ALA A 135 5.22 -11.52 55.32
C ALA A 135 4.69 -12.96 55.37
N SER A 136 4.50 -13.52 56.57
CA SER A 136 3.93 -14.87 56.73
C SER A 136 2.50 -14.98 56.21
N GLU A 137 1.65 -13.98 56.46
CA GLU A 137 0.29 -13.95 55.94
C GLU A 137 0.27 -13.84 54.40
N LEU A 138 1.13 -13.01 53.83
CA LEU A 138 1.30 -12.85 52.39
C LEU A 138 1.81 -14.14 51.73
N ASP A 139 2.74 -14.86 52.36
CA ASP A 139 3.25 -16.14 51.86
C ASP A 139 2.18 -17.22 51.84
N LYS A 140 1.36 -17.30 52.91
CA LYS A 140 0.22 -18.22 52.95
C LYS A 140 -0.82 -17.91 51.88
N ALA A 141 -1.13 -16.63 51.67
CA ALA A 141 -2.03 -16.21 50.61
C ALA A 141 -1.43 -16.53 49.23
N SER A 142 -0.14 -16.24 49.03
CA SER A 142 0.56 -16.53 47.77
C SER A 142 0.52 -18.03 47.46
N ALA A 143 0.85 -18.89 48.43
CA ALA A 143 0.84 -20.34 48.25
C ALA A 143 -0.55 -20.91 47.91
N LEU A 144 -1.63 -20.27 48.38
CA LEU A 144 -3.00 -20.64 48.02
C LEU A 144 -3.33 -20.32 46.55
N PHE A 145 -2.87 -19.17 46.06
CA PHE A 145 -3.21 -18.68 44.72
C PHE A 145 -2.18 -19.04 43.64
N GLU A 146 -0.95 -19.40 44.01
CA GLU A 146 0.14 -19.69 43.08
C GLU A 146 -0.21 -20.78 42.06
N PRO A 147 -0.78 -21.96 42.43
CA PRO A 147 -1.19 -22.96 41.44
C PRO A 147 -2.26 -22.43 40.47
N ALA A 148 -3.19 -21.62 40.95
CA ALA A 148 -4.25 -21.04 40.13
C ALA A 148 -3.72 -19.96 39.18
N LEU A 149 -2.76 -19.15 39.63
CA LEU A 149 -2.08 -18.13 38.82
C LEU A 149 -1.24 -18.78 37.72
N ILE A 150 -0.45 -19.80 38.04
CA ILE A 150 0.34 -20.56 37.05
C ILE A 150 -0.59 -21.18 36.01
N ALA A 151 -1.66 -21.87 36.44
CA ALA A 151 -2.63 -22.45 35.52
C ALA A 151 -3.32 -21.39 34.63
N PHE A 152 -3.58 -20.19 35.16
CA PHE A 152 -4.16 -19.09 34.40
C PHE A 152 -3.17 -18.52 33.37
N GLU A 153 -1.90 -18.34 33.74
CA GLU A 153 -0.84 -17.91 32.83
C GLU A 153 -0.63 -18.92 31.69
N ASP A 154 -0.61 -20.22 32.01
CA ASP A 154 -0.52 -21.30 31.03
C ASP A 154 -1.73 -21.33 30.09
N ALA A 155 -2.93 -21.13 30.63
CA ALA A 155 -4.16 -21.05 29.83
C ALA A 155 -4.14 -19.83 28.90
N LEU A 156 -3.69 -18.66 29.38
CA LEU A 156 -3.53 -17.45 28.57
C LEU A 156 -2.48 -17.64 27.48
N SER A 157 -1.33 -18.24 27.80
CA SER A 157 -0.26 -18.54 26.86
C SER A 157 -0.75 -19.50 25.76
N THR A 158 -1.47 -20.55 26.16
CA THR A 158 -2.07 -21.53 25.24
C THR A 158 -3.09 -20.85 24.32
N LYS A 159 -3.98 -20.03 24.89
CA LYS A 159 -4.97 -19.27 24.11
C LYS A 159 -4.30 -18.32 23.13
N HIS A 160 -3.22 -17.63 23.54
CA HIS A 160 -2.48 -16.73 22.67
C HIS A 160 -1.86 -17.48 21.48
N LYS A 161 -1.23 -18.63 21.73
CA LYS A 161 -0.67 -19.50 20.69
C LYS A 161 -1.76 -20.02 19.72
N LEU A 162 -2.94 -20.35 20.23
CA LEU A 162 -4.07 -20.77 19.39
C LEU A 162 -4.55 -19.63 18.49
N LEU A 163 -4.74 -18.44 19.05
CA LEU A 163 -5.15 -17.26 18.28
C LEU A 163 -4.12 -16.88 17.21
N GLU A 164 -2.83 -17.04 17.49
CA GLU A 164 -1.77 -16.79 16.52
C GLU A 164 -1.78 -17.82 15.37
N LYS A 165 -2.05 -19.10 15.68
CA LYS A 165 -2.25 -20.15 14.67
C LYS A 165 -3.49 -19.88 13.82
N GLU A 166 -4.61 -19.52 14.42
CA GLU A 166 -5.85 -19.17 13.70
C GLU A 166 -5.62 -17.96 12.79
N ARG A 167 -4.93 -16.93 13.30
CA ARG A 167 -4.60 -15.73 12.52
C ARG A 167 -3.72 -16.05 11.32
N SER A 168 -2.66 -16.83 11.52
CA SER A 168 -1.76 -17.21 10.41
C SER A 168 -2.47 -18.09 9.37
N ALA A 169 -3.33 -19.02 9.79
CA ALA A 169 -4.16 -19.81 8.88
C ALA A 169 -5.13 -18.92 8.08
N ALA A 170 -5.78 -17.96 8.75
CA ALA A 170 -6.67 -17.00 8.09
C ALA A 170 -5.91 -16.09 7.10
N GLU A 171 -4.69 -15.67 7.42
CA GLU A 171 -3.83 -14.90 6.52
C GLU A 171 -3.42 -15.72 5.28
N CYS A 172 -3.09 -17.01 5.44
CA CYS A 172 -2.83 -17.90 4.31
C CYS A 172 -4.06 -18.08 3.41
N ALA A 173 -5.22 -18.37 4.00
CA ALA A 173 -6.47 -18.54 3.24
C ALA A 173 -6.87 -17.26 2.49
N ARG A 174 -6.66 -16.08 3.08
CA ARG A 174 -6.88 -14.79 2.41
C ARG A 174 -5.97 -14.61 1.19
N ARG A 175 -4.68 -14.95 1.31
CA ARG A 175 -3.72 -14.86 0.20
C ARG A 175 -4.08 -15.81 -0.95
N GLU A 176 -4.56 -17.02 -0.64
CA GLU A 176 -5.04 -17.95 -1.66
C GLU A 176 -6.26 -17.40 -2.40
N LEU A 177 -7.25 -16.91 -1.66
CA LEU A 177 -8.45 -16.30 -2.25
C LEU A 177 -8.12 -15.06 -3.10
N GLU A 178 -7.14 -14.24 -2.70
CA GLU A 178 -6.67 -13.10 -3.50
C GLU A 178 -6.04 -13.54 -4.82
N LYS A 179 -5.23 -14.62 -4.80
CA LYS A 179 -4.65 -15.20 -6.03
C LYS A 179 -5.73 -15.73 -6.96
N GLU A 180 -6.71 -16.46 -6.43
CA GLU A 180 -7.84 -16.98 -7.21
C GLU A 180 -8.66 -15.85 -7.83
N ARG A 181 -8.94 -14.79 -7.05
CA ARG A 181 -9.63 -13.59 -7.55
C ARG A 181 -8.85 -12.89 -8.65
N ALA A 182 -7.53 -12.75 -8.52
CA ALA A 182 -6.70 -12.14 -9.54
C ALA A 182 -6.71 -12.95 -10.85
N LEU A 183 -6.65 -14.29 -10.75
CA LEU A 183 -6.76 -15.18 -11.91
C LEU A 183 -8.15 -15.12 -12.55
N ALA A 184 -9.22 -15.10 -11.75
CA ALA A 184 -10.58 -14.96 -12.25
C ALA A 184 -10.80 -13.60 -12.93
N GLN A 185 -10.18 -12.53 -12.42
CA GLN A 185 -10.24 -11.20 -13.04
C GLN A 185 -9.48 -11.16 -14.38
N SER A 186 -8.30 -11.76 -14.48
CA SER A 186 -7.53 -11.78 -15.74
C SER A 186 -8.24 -12.61 -16.82
N THR A 187 -8.82 -13.75 -16.46
CA THR A 187 -9.60 -14.58 -17.39
C THR A 187 -10.88 -13.87 -17.84
N ALA A 188 -11.59 -13.18 -16.94
CA ALA A 188 -12.76 -12.38 -17.29
C ALA A 188 -12.40 -11.23 -18.26
N GLN A 189 -11.27 -10.55 -18.04
CA GLN A 189 -10.78 -9.51 -18.94
C GLN A 189 -10.44 -10.06 -20.33
N GLU A 190 -9.82 -11.22 -20.40
CA GLU A 190 -9.49 -11.86 -21.68
C GLU A 190 -10.74 -12.29 -22.44
N LEU A 191 -11.71 -12.92 -21.76
CA LEU A 191 -13.00 -13.27 -22.35
C LEU A 191 -13.73 -12.02 -22.87
N GLN A 192 -13.66 -10.91 -22.13
CA GLN A 192 -14.28 -9.65 -22.56
C GLN A 192 -13.63 -9.10 -23.84
N LYS A 193 -12.31 -9.19 -23.99
CA LYS A 193 -11.61 -8.81 -25.22
C LYS A 193 -12.03 -9.69 -26.40
N GLN A 194 -12.06 -11.01 -26.19
CA GLN A 194 -12.48 -11.97 -27.22
C GLN A 194 -13.93 -11.72 -27.66
N LEU A 195 -14.84 -11.48 -26.71
CA LEU A 195 -16.23 -11.16 -27.00
C LEU A 195 -16.36 -9.88 -27.83
N LYS A 196 -15.58 -8.84 -27.50
CA LYS A 196 -15.55 -7.59 -28.28
C LYS A 196 -15.05 -7.83 -29.71
N LEU A 197 -14.00 -8.65 -29.89
CA LEU A 197 -13.48 -9.00 -31.20
C LEU A 197 -14.52 -9.76 -32.03
N VAL A 198 -15.17 -10.76 -31.45
CA VAL A 198 -16.23 -11.54 -32.12
C VAL A 198 -17.41 -10.63 -32.49
N GLN A 199 -17.79 -9.68 -31.64
CA GLN A 199 -18.82 -8.69 -31.95
C GLN A 199 -18.42 -7.77 -33.12
N GLN A 200 -17.16 -7.34 -33.20
CA GLN A 200 -16.65 -6.55 -34.33
C GLN A 200 -16.66 -7.36 -35.63
N GLN A 201 -16.15 -8.58 -35.61
CA GLN A 201 -16.17 -9.50 -36.76
C GLN A 201 -17.60 -9.76 -37.25
N ARG A 202 -18.54 -9.97 -36.33
CA ARG A 202 -19.96 -10.14 -36.69
C ARG A 202 -20.55 -8.89 -37.34
N ALA A 203 -20.21 -7.70 -36.83
CA ALA A 203 -20.67 -6.44 -37.41
C ALA A 203 -20.07 -6.19 -38.81
N GLU A 204 -18.80 -6.54 -39.01
CA GLU A 204 -18.15 -6.49 -40.32
C GLU A 204 -18.79 -7.47 -41.31
N LEU A 205 -19.03 -8.71 -40.87
CA LEU A 205 -19.72 -9.71 -41.70
C LEU A 205 -21.11 -9.22 -42.12
N HIS A 206 -21.88 -8.63 -41.21
CA HIS A 206 -23.17 -8.02 -41.56
C HIS A 206 -23.01 -6.90 -42.62
N ARG A 207 -22.01 -6.03 -42.49
CA ARG A 207 -21.75 -4.97 -43.50
C ARG A 207 -21.40 -5.55 -44.87
N LEU A 208 -20.58 -6.60 -44.92
CA LEU A 208 -20.21 -7.26 -46.17
C LEU A 208 -21.42 -7.94 -46.83
N VAL A 209 -22.29 -8.56 -46.03
CA VAL A 209 -23.56 -9.13 -46.52
C VAL A 209 -24.44 -8.04 -47.12
N ASP A 210 -24.58 -6.89 -46.45
CA ASP A 210 -25.36 -5.75 -46.97
C ASP A 210 -24.76 -5.17 -48.26
N GLN A 211 -23.42 -5.11 -48.37
CA GLN A 211 -22.74 -4.67 -49.59
C GLN A 211 -22.96 -5.64 -50.75
N LEU A 212 -22.86 -6.94 -50.49
CA LEU A 212 -23.12 -7.96 -51.50
C LEU A 212 -24.54 -7.86 -52.04
N ALA A 213 -25.53 -7.70 -51.15
CA ALA A 213 -26.92 -7.51 -51.56
C ALA A 213 -27.11 -6.27 -52.46
N ARG A 214 -26.41 -5.17 -52.18
CA ARG A 214 -26.44 -3.96 -53.03
C ARG A 214 -25.79 -4.17 -54.40
N GLU A 215 -24.67 -4.87 -54.46
CA GLU A 215 -24.02 -5.22 -55.73
C GLU A 215 -24.87 -6.20 -56.54
N GLU A 216 -25.54 -7.17 -55.90
CA GLU A 216 -26.50 -8.06 -56.56
C GLU A 216 -27.68 -7.26 -57.16
N GLU A 217 -28.26 -6.31 -56.41
CA GLU A 217 -29.29 -5.41 -56.94
C GLU A 217 -28.78 -4.57 -58.11
N ARG A 218 -27.56 -4.03 -58.02
CA ARG A 218 -26.94 -3.23 -59.08
C ARG A 218 -26.71 -4.07 -60.34
N HIS A 219 -26.19 -5.29 -60.19
CA HIS A 219 -26.00 -6.23 -61.28
C HIS A 219 -27.34 -6.57 -61.96
N ALA A 220 -28.40 -6.81 -61.17
CA ALA A 220 -29.73 -7.04 -61.72
C ALA A 220 -30.25 -5.83 -62.52
N ARG A 221 -30.07 -4.60 -62.00
CA ARG A 221 -30.46 -3.36 -62.73
C ARG A 221 -29.68 -3.20 -64.03
N LEU A 222 -28.36 -3.36 -64.01
CA LEU A 222 -27.51 -3.27 -65.20
C LEU A 222 -27.85 -4.34 -66.24
N GLN A 223 -28.22 -5.55 -65.81
CA GLN A 223 -28.69 -6.59 -66.72
C GLN A 223 -29.99 -6.17 -67.42
N VAL A 224 -30.95 -5.60 -66.68
CA VAL A 224 -32.19 -5.07 -67.26
C VAL A 224 -31.91 -3.92 -68.23
N GLU A 225 -31.03 -2.98 -67.86
CA GLU A 225 -30.62 -1.87 -68.74
C GLU A 225 -29.95 -2.37 -70.02
N LEU A 226 -29.00 -3.31 -69.90
CA LEU A 226 -28.33 -3.92 -71.04
C LEU A 226 -29.31 -4.64 -71.96
N GLN A 227 -30.26 -5.38 -71.38
CA GLN A 227 -31.34 -6.03 -72.13
C GLN A 227 -32.15 -4.98 -72.90
N SER A 228 -32.57 -3.89 -72.24
CA SER A 228 -33.36 -2.82 -72.85
C SER A 228 -32.60 -2.09 -73.96
N ALA A 229 -31.31 -1.80 -73.76
CA ALA A 229 -30.45 -1.16 -74.75
C ALA A 229 -30.21 -2.08 -75.96
N ARG A 230 -30.02 -3.39 -75.73
CA ARG A 230 -29.93 -4.39 -76.81
C ARG A 230 -31.22 -4.45 -77.61
N SER A 231 -32.38 -4.47 -76.95
CA SER A 231 -33.69 -4.44 -77.62
C SER A 231 -33.89 -3.15 -78.42
N ALA A 232 -33.54 -1.99 -77.87
CA ALA A 232 -33.62 -0.71 -78.57
C ALA A 232 -32.71 -0.67 -79.81
N LEU A 233 -31.47 -1.16 -79.69
CA LEU A 233 -30.56 -1.32 -80.84
C LEU A 233 -31.15 -2.26 -81.90
N GLN A 234 -31.74 -3.39 -81.49
CA GLN A 234 -32.43 -4.29 -82.42
C GLN A 234 -33.59 -3.59 -83.15
N CYS A 235 -34.39 -2.78 -82.45
CA CYS A 235 -35.44 -1.97 -83.09
C CYS A 235 -34.86 -0.98 -84.11
N VAL A 236 -33.75 -0.30 -83.79
CA VAL A 236 -33.04 0.60 -84.72
C VAL A 236 -32.52 -0.18 -85.94
N TYR A 237 -31.85 -1.31 -85.71
CA TYR A 237 -31.34 -2.18 -86.78
C TYR A 237 -32.45 -2.72 -87.70
N ALA A 238 -33.62 -3.04 -87.13
CA ALA A 238 -34.78 -3.52 -87.86
C ALA A 238 -35.57 -2.42 -88.60
N SER A 239 -35.33 -1.13 -88.27
CA SER A 239 -36.05 -0.01 -88.89
C SER A 239 -35.73 0.16 -90.38
N LYS A 240 -36.74 0.58 -91.16
CA LYS A 240 -36.60 0.80 -92.61
C LYS A 240 -35.55 1.87 -92.94
N SER A 241 -35.52 2.95 -92.18
CA SER A 241 -34.57 4.07 -92.32
C SER A 241 -33.11 3.64 -92.09
N TRP A 242 -32.84 2.73 -91.14
CA TRP A 242 -31.50 2.16 -90.97
C TRP A 242 -31.09 1.32 -92.19
N ARG A 243 -31.99 0.51 -92.76
CA ARG A 243 -31.70 -0.32 -93.95
C ARG A 243 -31.49 0.51 -95.22
N TYR A 244 -32.30 1.55 -95.45
CA TYR A 244 -32.17 2.41 -96.65
C TYR A 244 -30.89 3.26 -96.67
N THR A 245 -30.40 3.69 -95.50
CA THR A 245 -29.19 4.53 -95.39
C THR A 245 -27.88 3.73 -95.33
N ALA A 246 -27.93 2.40 -95.47
CA ALA A 246 -26.75 1.53 -95.43
C ALA A 246 -25.67 1.87 -96.49
N PRO A 247 -26.00 2.17 -97.76
CA PRO A 247 -25.01 2.57 -98.76
C PRO A 247 -24.29 3.87 -98.38
N CYS A 248 -25.05 4.88 -97.91
CA CYS A 248 -24.52 6.16 -97.47
C CYS A 248 -23.61 6.02 -96.24
N ARG A 249 -23.96 5.14 -95.28
CA ARG A 249 -23.11 4.85 -94.11
C ARG A 249 -21.81 4.15 -94.51
N TYR A 250 -21.85 3.21 -95.46
CA TYR A 250 -20.65 2.53 -95.96
C TYR A 250 -19.65 3.52 -96.60
N VAL A 251 -20.17 4.45 -97.42
CA VAL A 251 -19.36 5.53 -98.01
C VAL A 251 -18.81 6.46 -96.93
N ALA A 252 -19.63 6.90 -95.97
CA ALA A 252 -19.17 7.77 -94.88
C ALA A 252 -18.13 7.10 -93.96
N GLN A 253 -18.25 5.79 -93.69
CA GLN A 253 -17.27 5.04 -92.90
C GLN A 253 -15.97 4.83 -93.67
N SER A 254 -16.03 4.63 -94.98
CA SER A 254 -14.87 4.55 -95.87
C SER A 254 -14.13 5.89 -95.92
N ILE A 255 -14.86 7.00 -96.06
CA ILE A 255 -14.29 8.36 -96.01
C ILE A 255 -13.68 8.66 -94.63
N ARG A 256 -14.34 8.27 -93.52
CA ARG A 256 -13.77 8.43 -92.17
C ARG A 256 -12.52 7.59 -91.94
N ARG A 257 -12.47 6.35 -92.44
CA ARG A 257 -11.28 5.49 -92.38
C ARG A 257 -10.14 6.06 -93.21
N VAL A 258 -10.43 6.58 -94.40
CA VAL A 258 -9.45 7.27 -95.25
C VAL A 258 -8.99 8.58 -94.59
N ALA A 259 -9.89 9.38 -94.02
CA ALA A 259 -9.55 10.62 -93.31
C ALA A 259 -8.75 10.35 -92.02
N ALA A 260 -9.05 9.27 -91.28
CA ALA A 260 -8.27 8.83 -90.14
C ALA A 260 -6.88 8.30 -90.56
N ALA A 261 -6.79 7.58 -91.68
CA ALA A 261 -5.51 7.15 -92.25
C ALA A 261 -4.68 8.33 -92.79
N VAL A 262 -5.33 9.35 -93.37
CA VAL A 262 -4.70 10.59 -93.83
C VAL A 262 -4.26 11.46 -92.64
N ARG A 263 -5.05 11.57 -91.56
CA ARG A 263 -4.62 12.23 -90.31
C ARG A 263 -3.48 11.48 -89.62
N ALA A 264 -3.51 10.15 -89.60
CA ALA A 264 -2.41 9.33 -89.08
C ALA A 264 -1.15 9.35 -89.97
N ARG A 265 -1.27 9.77 -91.24
CA ARG A 265 -0.17 9.95 -92.21
C ARG A 265 0.34 11.40 -92.24
N SER A 266 -0.51 12.40 -91.97
CA SER A 266 -0.10 13.81 -91.78
C SER A 266 0.53 14.03 -90.40
N ALA A 267 0.07 13.32 -89.35
CA ALA A 267 0.73 13.28 -88.04
C ALA A 267 2.09 12.55 -88.08
N ARG A 268 2.38 11.79 -89.15
CA ARG A 268 3.68 11.14 -89.39
C ARG A 268 4.65 11.98 -90.25
N ASN A 269 4.16 12.91 -91.07
CA ASN A 269 4.97 13.77 -91.95
C ASN A 269 5.15 15.22 -91.45
N GLY A 270 4.61 15.56 -90.27
CA GLY A 270 4.84 16.83 -89.58
C GLY A 270 5.50 16.62 -88.22
N LYS A 271 6.66 15.95 -88.17
CA LYS A 271 7.55 15.99 -87.02
C LYS A 271 8.61 17.06 -87.26
N THR A 272 8.34 18.27 -86.79
CA THR A 272 9.40 19.17 -86.31
C THR A 272 9.21 19.22 -84.80
N GLN A 273 10.21 18.72 -84.07
CA GLN A 273 10.26 18.68 -82.62
C GLN A 273 10.33 20.10 -82.05
N GLU A 274 9.45 20.40 -81.10
CA GLU A 274 9.82 21.16 -79.90
C GLU A 274 8.96 20.69 -78.71
N PRO A 275 9.54 20.52 -77.51
CA PRO A 275 8.93 19.75 -76.43
C PRO A 275 8.12 20.61 -75.47
N SER A 276 6.91 20.17 -75.17
CA SER A 276 6.11 20.51 -73.99
C SER A 276 5.22 19.28 -73.75
N THR A 277 5.04 18.70 -72.58
CA THR A 277 5.38 18.99 -71.20
C THR A 277 5.04 17.68 -70.47
N GLU A 278 5.47 17.56 -69.21
CA GLU A 278 4.82 16.75 -68.19
C GLU A 278 4.95 15.21 -68.25
N ALA A 279 5.81 14.78 -67.32
CA ALA A 279 5.93 13.46 -66.75
C ALA A 279 4.61 12.67 -66.59
N ASN A 280 4.68 11.37 -66.87
CA ASN A 280 3.92 10.39 -66.12
C ASN A 280 4.84 9.21 -65.77
N TRP A 281 5.19 9.13 -64.49
CA TRP A 281 6.16 8.23 -63.87
C TRP A 281 5.59 6.83 -63.63
N ASN A 282 5.23 6.09 -64.70
CA ASN A 282 4.65 4.75 -64.52
C ASN A 282 5.40 3.59 -65.20
N ASP A 283 6.60 3.83 -65.73
CA ASP A 283 7.48 2.77 -66.23
C ASP A 283 8.76 2.71 -65.36
N LEU A 284 8.71 2.01 -64.23
CA LEU A 284 9.85 1.29 -63.63
C LEU A 284 9.42 0.62 -62.31
N LEU A 285 8.72 -0.52 -62.41
CA LEU A 285 8.64 -1.49 -61.30
C LEU A 285 8.66 -2.92 -61.85
N GLU A 286 9.82 -3.31 -62.34
CA GLU A 286 10.32 -4.68 -62.27
C GLU A 286 11.82 -4.61 -62.00
N ASP A 287 12.24 -4.68 -60.74
CA ASP A 287 13.21 -5.69 -60.32
C ASP A 287 13.27 -5.82 -58.79
N ARG A 288 13.68 -7.02 -58.39
CA ARG A 288 13.85 -7.53 -57.04
C ARG A 288 14.94 -6.78 -56.28
N ASP A 289 14.63 -6.32 -55.09
CA ASP A 289 15.25 -6.78 -53.84
C ASP A 289 14.75 -5.91 -52.69
N GLY A 290 14.39 -6.59 -51.59
CA GLY A 290 13.65 -5.99 -50.49
C GLY A 290 14.43 -4.90 -49.75
N GLN A 291 13.88 -3.69 -49.73
CA GLN A 291 14.01 -2.72 -48.64
C GLN A 291 12.67 -2.00 -48.42
N LEU A 292 12.36 -1.75 -47.15
CA LEU A 292 11.15 -1.06 -46.70
C LEU A 292 10.98 0.31 -47.39
N CYS A 293 9.78 0.58 -47.91
CA CYS A 293 9.35 1.94 -48.21
C CYS A 293 8.46 2.46 -47.08
N VAL A 294 8.91 3.54 -46.43
CA VAL A 294 8.09 4.36 -45.54
C VAL A 294 7.31 5.34 -46.41
N PHE A 295 5.98 5.33 -46.35
CA PHE A 295 5.16 6.37 -46.96
C PHE A 295 4.91 7.48 -45.95
N ALA A 296 5.48 8.66 -46.20
CA ALA A 296 5.04 9.90 -45.59
C ALA A 296 4.15 10.63 -46.61
N HIS A 297 2.86 10.79 -46.30
CA HIS A 297 1.99 11.67 -47.06
C HIS A 297 2.22 13.10 -46.54
N TYR A 298 2.63 14.00 -47.43
CA TYR A 298 2.77 15.43 -47.12
C TYR A 298 1.49 16.13 -47.57
N ASP A 299 0.70 16.60 -46.60
CA ASP A 299 -0.45 17.47 -46.82
C ASP A 299 -0.02 18.93 -46.52
N PRO A 300 -0.13 19.89 -47.46
CA PRO A 300 0.41 21.24 -47.26
C PRO A 300 -0.39 22.16 -46.31
N ASP A 301 -1.56 21.75 -45.80
CA ASP A 301 -2.53 22.69 -45.19
C ASP A 301 -2.98 22.39 -43.75
N ASP A 302 -2.28 21.55 -42.96
CA ASP A 302 -2.62 21.41 -41.52
C ASP A 302 -1.41 21.44 -40.58
N ASP A 303 -1.40 22.46 -39.71
CA ASP A 303 -0.38 22.78 -38.73
C ASP A 303 -0.86 22.27 -37.36
N ILE A 304 -0.43 21.06 -36.96
CA ILE A 304 -0.13 20.64 -35.58
C ILE A 304 0.43 19.20 -35.57
N ARG A 305 1.51 19.04 -34.80
CA ARG A 305 2.45 17.91 -34.74
C ARG A 305 1.90 16.70 -33.98
N GLU A 306 2.09 15.50 -34.53
CA GLU A 306 2.49 14.30 -33.75
C GLU A 306 3.05 13.21 -34.68
N TYR A 307 4.35 12.91 -34.53
CA TYR A 307 5.03 11.81 -35.22
C TYR A 307 4.86 10.52 -34.43
N VAL A 308 4.42 9.43 -35.08
CA VAL A 308 4.43 8.09 -34.47
C VAL A 308 5.29 7.16 -35.31
N PHE A 309 6.47 6.81 -34.77
CA PHE A 309 7.35 5.78 -35.29
C PHE A 309 6.92 4.41 -34.74
N TYR A 310 6.78 3.40 -35.60
CA TYR A 310 6.69 2.00 -35.15
C TYR A 310 7.95 1.23 -35.57
N TYR A 311 8.72 0.82 -34.55
CA TYR A 311 9.74 -0.23 -34.65
C TYR A 311 9.03 -1.60 -34.70
N LEU A 312 9.44 -2.46 -35.62
CA LEU A 312 9.19 -3.90 -35.54
C LEU A 312 10.54 -4.62 -35.52
N GLU A 313 10.98 -4.99 -34.32
CA GLU A 313 11.91 -6.11 -34.14
C GLU A 313 11.21 -7.39 -34.59
N ARG A 314 11.88 -8.16 -35.44
CA ARG A 314 11.55 -9.57 -35.60
C ARG A 314 12.84 -10.39 -35.69
N LEU A 315 13.09 -11.06 -34.56
CA LEU A 315 13.97 -12.21 -34.27
C LEU A 315 15.48 -11.97 -34.29
#